data_AF-A0A533SE76-F1
#
_entry.id   AF-A0A533SE76-F1
#
_cell.length_a   1.000
_cell.length_b   1.000
_cell.length_c   1.000
_cell.angle_alpha   90.00
_cell.angle_beta   90.00
_cell.angle_gamma   90.00
#
_symmetry.space_group_name_H-M   'P 1'
#
loop_
_entity.id
_entity.type
_entity.pdbx_description
1 polymer ?
#
loop_
_entity_poly.entity_id
_entity_poly.type
_entity_poly.pdbx_seq_one_letter_code
_entity_poly.pdbx_strand_id
1 'polypeptide(L)'
;KVTSPSGFDFDAVPIEKVHDLLDLLESDTTVVGIDEAQFFDDEIVQIVALLANRGVRVIVAGLDTDFRGEPFGSMPVLMAIAEQVDKLQAICMVCGEPACRTQRLVNGKPARYHDPIIIVGASEMYEARCRKHHEVPRD
;
A
#
# COMPACT_ATOMS: atom_id res chain seq x y z
N LYS A 1 6.02 14.56 -2.82
CA LYS A 1 6.61 14.29 -1.49
C LYS A 1 5.96 13.06 -0.91
N VAL A 2 6.75 12.18 -0.31
CA VAL A 2 6.28 11.06 0.52
C VAL A 2 6.47 11.47 1.98
N THR A 3 5.42 11.39 2.78
CA THR A 3 5.43 11.79 4.19
C THR A 3 5.09 10.59 5.06
N SER A 4 5.99 10.26 5.98
CA SER A 4 5.73 9.20 6.97
C SER A 4 4.88 9.72 8.13
N PRO A 5 4.07 8.88 8.78
CA PRO A 5 3.37 9.24 10.02
C PRO A 5 4.32 9.66 11.16
N SER A 6 5.59 9.26 11.10
CA SER A 6 6.66 9.66 12.03
C SER A 6 7.22 11.07 11.77
N GLY A 7 6.75 11.77 10.73
CA GLY A 7 7.15 13.15 10.41
C GLY A 7 8.38 13.29 9.53
N PHE A 8 8.93 12.20 8.99
CA PHE A 8 9.93 12.28 7.92
C PHE A 8 9.27 12.57 6.57
N ASP A 9 9.89 13.49 5.83
CA ASP A 9 9.51 13.86 4.47
C ASP A 9 10.64 13.50 3.49
N PHE A 10 10.26 12.87 2.39
CA PHE A 10 11.15 12.56 1.28
C PHE A 10 10.63 13.24 0.01
N ASP A 11 11.57 13.77 -0.79
CA ASP A 11 11.23 14.26 -2.12
C ASP A 11 10.79 13.08 -2.99
N ALA A 12 9.69 13.26 -3.70
CA ALA A 12 9.09 12.22 -4.52
C ALA A 12 8.34 12.85 -5.69
N VAL A 13 8.46 12.22 -6.85
CA VAL A 13 7.78 12.61 -8.09
C VAL A 13 6.47 11.83 -8.18
N PRO A 14 5.30 12.48 -8.17
CA PRO A 14 4.03 11.80 -8.40
C PRO A 14 3.96 11.35 -9.86
N ILE A 15 3.60 10.10 -10.08
CA ILE A 15 3.36 9.52 -11.41
C ILE A 15 1.96 8.90 -11.43
N GLU A 16 1.26 9.06 -12.55
CA GLU A 16 -0.07 8.44 -12.73
C GLU A 16 0.06 7.04 -13.31
N LYS A 17 1.00 6.84 -14.25
CA LYS A 17 1.26 5.54 -14.88
C LYS A 17 2.64 5.06 -14.50
N VAL A 18 2.75 3.78 -14.18
CA VAL A 18 4.03 3.19 -13.78
C VAL A 18 5.09 3.24 -14.89
N HIS A 19 4.65 3.27 -16.16
CA HIS A 19 5.54 3.43 -17.30
C HIS A 19 6.29 4.77 -17.33
N ASP A 20 5.68 5.84 -16.80
CA ASP A 20 6.30 7.17 -16.75
C ASP A 20 7.57 7.18 -15.88
N LEU A 21 7.69 6.19 -14.97
CA LEU A 21 8.90 5.98 -14.17
C LEU A 21 10.14 5.79 -15.06
N LEU A 22 10.03 5.08 -16.18
CA LEU A 22 11.17 4.78 -17.04
C LEU A 22 11.79 6.04 -17.67
N ASP A 23 10.96 7.04 -17.95
CA ASP A 23 11.40 8.32 -18.53
C ASP A 23 12.07 9.24 -17.48
N LEU A 24 11.85 8.96 -16.19
CA LEU A 24 12.42 9.69 -15.07
C LEU A 24 13.76 9.11 -14.59
N LEU A 25 14.17 7.95 -15.09
CA LEU A 25 15.41 7.31 -14.66
C LEU A 25 16.64 7.97 -15.27
N GLU A 26 17.53 8.44 -14.42
CA GLU A 26 18.88 8.86 -14.81
C GLU A 26 19.76 7.61 -15.03
N SER A 27 20.76 7.72 -15.90
CA SER A 27 21.60 6.59 -16.31
C SER A 27 22.40 5.93 -15.18
N ASP A 28 22.66 6.67 -14.10
CA ASP A 28 23.39 6.25 -12.91
C ASP A 28 22.46 5.93 -11.73
N THR A 29 21.14 5.84 -11.96
CA THR A 29 20.18 5.44 -10.92
C THR A 29 20.47 4.01 -10.47
N THR A 30 20.79 3.85 -9.18
CA THR A 30 21.09 2.55 -8.56
C THR A 30 19.97 2.02 -7.66
N VAL A 31 19.07 2.91 -7.21
CA VAL A 31 17.96 2.57 -6.30
C VAL A 31 16.69 3.29 -6.76
N VAL A 32 15.57 2.58 -6.76
CA VAL A 32 14.23 3.13 -7.03
C VAL A 32 13.30 2.78 -5.88
N GLY A 33 12.71 3.81 -5.27
CA GLY A 33 11.66 3.67 -4.25
C GLY A 33 10.29 3.94 -4.85
N ILE A 34 9.34 3.03 -4.63
CA ILE A 34 7.95 3.16 -5.06
C ILE A 34 7.08 3.08 -3.81
N ASP A 35 6.34 4.15 -3.51
CA ASP A 35 5.41 4.20 -2.39
C ASP A 35 3.97 4.09 -2.88
N GLU A 36 3.07 3.62 -2.01
CA GLU A 36 1.65 3.43 -2.29
C GLU A 36 1.38 2.54 -3.53
N ALA A 37 2.21 1.50 -3.70
CA ALA A 37 2.24 0.68 -4.91
C ALA A 37 0.93 -0.05 -5.23
N GLN A 38 0.06 -0.24 -4.24
CA GLN A 38 -1.25 -0.88 -4.40
C GLN A 38 -2.22 -0.10 -5.31
N PHE A 39 -1.94 1.18 -5.59
CA PHE A 39 -2.75 1.99 -6.50
C PHE A 39 -2.35 1.89 -7.97
N PHE A 40 -1.18 1.32 -8.28
CA PHE A 40 -0.82 1.03 -9.66
C PHE A 40 -1.54 -0.21 -10.17
N ASP A 41 -1.68 -0.29 -11.49
CA ASP A 41 -2.17 -1.48 -12.17
C ASP A 41 -1.11 -2.59 -12.23
N ASP A 42 -1.48 -3.74 -12.82
CA ASP A 42 -0.63 -4.92 -12.90
C ASP A 42 0.67 -4.71 -13.70
N GLU A 43 0.81 -3.61 -14.45
CA GLU A 43 2.04 -3.31 -15.18
C GLU A 43 3.22 -3.05 -14.22
N ILE A 44 2.94 -2.64 -12.97
CA ILE A 44 3.99 -2.42 -11.95
C ILE A 44 4.86 -3.65 -11.73
N VAL A 45 4.27 -4.85 -11.80
CA VAL A 45 4.98 -6.11 -11.62
C VAL A 45 6.07 -6.27 -12.68
N GLN A 46 5.76 -5.93 -13.93
CA GLN A 46 6.70 -6.05 -15.04
C GLN A 46 7.81 -5.00 -14.95
N ILE A 47 7.46 -3.76 -14.58
CA ILE A 47 8.44 -2.67 -14.41
C ILE A 47 9.40 -2.96 -13.26
N VAL A 48 8.90 -3.40 -12.10
CA VAL A 48 9.75 -3.76 -10.95
C VAL A 48 10.71 -4.89 -11.33
N ALA A 49 10.22 -5.95 -11.98
CA ALA A 49 11.06 -7.05 -12.44
C ALA A 49 12.10 -6.60 -13.48
N LEU A 50 11.73 -5.72 -14.41
CA LEU A 50 12.64 -5.16 -15.41
C LEU A 50 13.80 -4.40 -14.76
N LEU A 51 13.51 -3.57 -13.76
CA LEU A 51 14.52 -2.78 -13.04
C LEU A 51 15.44 -3.67 -12.21
N ALA A 52 14.88 -4.63 -11.46
CA ALA A 52 15.65 -5.59 -10.69
C ALA A 52 16.61 -6.40 -11.59
N ASN A 53 16.13 -6.89 -12.74
CA ASN A 53 16.94 -7.60 -13.73
C ASN A 53 18.07 -6.74 -14.34
N ARG A 54 17.92 -5.41 -14.36
CA ARG A 54 18.98 -4.47 -14.78
C ARG A 54 20.00 -4.17 -13.68
N GLY A 55 19.85 -4.77 -12.49
CA GLY A 55 20.73 -4.56 -11.34
C GLY A 55 20.35 -3.34 -10.49
N VAL A 56 19.20 -2.71 -10.74
CA VAL A 56 18.69 -1.60 -9.91
C VAL A 56 18.03 -2.19 -8.65
N ARG A 57 18.36 -1.66 -7.47
CA ARG A 57 17.68 -2.04 -6.24
C ARG A 57 16.30 -1.38 -6.20
N VAL A 58 15.23 -2.17 -6.23
CA VAL A 58 13.86 -1.65 -6.14
C VAL A 58 13.31 -1.87 -4.74
N ILE A 59 12.77 -0.82 -4.12
CA ILE A 59 12.10 -0.87 -2.83
C ILE A 59 10.65 -0.49 -3.07
N VAL A 60 9.74 -1.42 -2.80
CA VAL A 60 8.31 -1.23 -2.99
C VAL A 60 7.61 -1.21 -1.63
N ALA A 61 6.87 -0.14 -1.36
CA ALA A 61 6.01 0.02 -0.19
C ALA A 61 4.55 0.13 -0.63
N GLY A 62 3.66 -0.48 0.15
CA GLY A 62 2.23 -0.44 -0.12
C GLY A 62 1.42 -1.29 0.86
N LEU A 63 0.10 -1.14 0.80
CA LEU A 63 -0.85 -1.90 1.61
C LEU A 63 -1.02 -3.32 1.04
N ASP A 64 -0.83 -4.34 1.87
CA ASP A 64 -1.01 -5.74 1.46
C ASP A 64 -2.50 -6.12 1.28
N THR A 65 -3.38 -5.43 2.02
CA THR A 65 -4.82 -5.65 2.00
C THR A 65 -5.61 -4.35 2.03
N ASP A 66 -6.81 -4.37 1.43
CA ASP A 66 -7.76 -3.27 1.50
C ASP A 66 -8.53 -3.25 2.83
N PHE A 67 -9.48 -2.32 2.99
CA PHE A 67 -10.29 -2.22 4.21
C PHE A 67 -11.15 -3.47 4.49
N ARG A 68 -11.44 -4.27 3.46
CA ARG A 68 -12.20 -5.52 3.54
C ARG A 68 -11.30 -6.68 3.98
N GLY A 69 -9.99 -6.45 4.02
CA GLY A 69 -8.97 -7.46 4.33
C GLY A 69 -8.73 -8.41 3.16
N GLU A 70 -9.07 -7.97 1.94
CA GLU A 70 -8.77 -8.66 0.70
C GLU A 70 -7.44 -8.18 0.12
N PRO A 71 -6.74 -9.01 -0.66
CA PRO A 71 -5.47 -8.60 -1.27
C PRO A 71 -5.63 -7.31 -2.10
N PHE A 72 -4.73 -6.33 -1.93
CA PHE A 72 -4.86 -5.02 -2.58
C PHE A 72 -3.99 -4.95 -3.85
N GLY A 73 -4.65 -4.81 -5.00
CA GLY A 73 -3.98 -4.55 -6.28
C GLY A 73 -2.96 -5.64 -6.59
N SER A 74 -1.80 -5.25 -7.10
CA SER A 74 -0.74 -6.18 -7.49
C SER A 74 0.23 -6.53 -6.35
N MET A 75 0.00 -6.04 -5.13
CA MET A 75 0.85 -6.34 -3.96
C MET A 75 1.05 -7.83 -3.69
N PRO A 76 0.05 -8.73 -3.84
CA PRO A 76 0.26 -10.17 -3.62
C PRO A 76 1.29 -10.77 -4.57
N VAL A 77 1.29 -10.31 -5.83
CA VAL A 77 2.23 -10.77 -6.86
C VAL A 77 3.61 -10.19 -6.58
N LEU A 78 3.70 -8.90 -6.26
CA LEU A 78 4.96 -8.25 -5.88
C LEU A 78 5.61 -8.94 -4.68
N MET A 79 4.85 -9.27 -3.64
CA MET A 79 5.34 -10.03 -2.49
C MET A 79 5.81 -11.44 -2.86
N ALA A 80 5.17 -12.10 -3.84
CA ALA A 80 5.54 -13.44 -4.25
C ALA A 80 6.85 -13.48 -5.05
N ILE A 81 7.18 -12.43 -5.80
CA ILE A 81 8.38 -12.36 -6.64
C ILE A 81 9.57 -11.68 -5.98
N ALA A 82 9.36 -10.92 -4.90
CA ALA A 82 10.42 -10.16 -4.24
C ALA A 82 11.45 -11.05 -3.54
N GLU A 83 12.74 -10.67 -3.60
CA GLU A 83 13.81 -11.34 -2.87
C GLU A 83 13.68 -11.18 -1.34
N GLN A 84 13.05 -10.09 -0.89
CA GLN A 84 12.79 -9.81 0.53
C GLN A 84 11.40 -9.20 0.71
N VAL A 85 10.69 -9.67 1.74
CA VAL A 85 9.36 -9.15 2.12
C VAL A 85 9.33 -8.87 3.62
N ASP A 86 9.22 -7.59 3.97
CA ASP A 86 9.04 -7.14 5.36
C ASP A 86 7.56 -6.79 5.58
N LYS A 87 6.81 -7.70 6.22
CA LYS A 87 5.41 -7.47 6.57
C LYS A 87 5.29 -6.77 7.92
N LEU A 88 5.13 -5.46 7.88
CA LEU A 88 5.01 -4.63 9.08
C LEU A 88 3.64 -4.80 9.75
N GLN A 89 3.63 -4.67 11.07
CA GLN A 89 2.41 -4.66 11.88
C GLN A 89 2.28 -3.32 12.62
N ALA A 90 1.05 -2.84 12.75
CA ALA A 90 0.72 -1.69 13.57
C ALA A 90 0.28 -2.13 14.97
N ILE A 91 -0.29 -1.21 15.75
CA ILE A 91 -0.89 -1.50 17.07
C ILE A 91 -2.41 -1.44 16.93
N CYS A 92 -3.11 -2.43 17.46
CA CYS A 92 -4.57 -2.45 17.41
C CYS A 92 -5.15 -1.36 18.31
N MET A 93 -5.92 -0.45 17.71
CA MET A 93 -6.54 0.68 18.41
C MET A 93 -7.65 0.26 19.40
N VAL A 94 -8.07 -1.01 19.40
CA VAL A 94 -9.08 -1.56 20.33
C VAL A 94 -8.44 -2.26 21.53
N CYS A 95 -7.38 -3.05 21.31
CA CYS A 95 -6.83 -3.93 22.36
C CYS A 95 -5.32 -3.82 22.58
N GLY A 96 -4.58 -3.01 21.83
CA GLY A 96 -3.14 -2.83 21.97
C GLY A 96 -2.25 -3.95 21.40
N GLU A 97 -2.83 -5.07 20.98
CA GLU A 97 -2.10 -6.18 20.36
C GLU A 97 -1.65 -5.85 18.92
N PRO A 98 -0.70 -6.61 18.32
CA PRO A 98 -0.29 -6.41 16.94
C PRO A 98 -1.45 -6.39 15.95
N ALA A 99 -1.52 -5.35 15.13
CA ALA A 99 -2.53 -5.13 14.11
C ALA A 99 -2.02 -5.48 12.72
N CYS A 100 -2.89 -6.12 11.94
CA CYS A 100 -2.61 -6.57 10.57
C CYS A 100 -3.75 -6.24 9.60
N ARG A 101 -4.67 -5.36 10.00
CA ARG A 101 -5.85 -4.95 9.23
C ARG A 101 -6.06 -3.46 9.36
N THR A 102 -6.51 -2.86 8.26
CA THR A 102 -7.00 -1.48 8.23
C THR A 102 -8.52 -1.51 8.36
N GLN A 103 -9.04 -1.03 9.50
CA GLN A 103 -10.48 -0.82 9.67
C GLN A 103 -10.86 0.52 9.06
N ARG A 104 -11.78 0.50 8.10
CA ARG A 104 -12.46 1.72 7.66
C ARG A 104 -13.73 1.95 8.49
N LEU A 105 -13.91 3.19 8.93
CA LEU A 105 -15.09 3.67 9.61
C LEU A 105 -15.76 4.78 8.79
N VAL A 106 -17.04 4.63 8.51
CA VAL A 106 -17.90 5.65 7.88
C VAL A 106 -18.90 6.12 8.94
N ASN A 107 -18.84 7.40 9.30
CA ASN A 107 -19.66 7.98 10.38
C ASN A 107 -19.52 7.19 11.70
N GLY A 108 -18.29 6.77 12.03
CA GLY A 108 -17.97 6.03 13.26
C GLY A 108 -18.41 4.56 13.28
N LYS A 109 -18.94 4.01 12.18
CA LYS A 109 -19.34 2.60 12.07
C LYS A 109 -18.47 1.87 11.03
N PRO A 110 -18.22 0.55 11.20
CA PRO A 110 -17.53 -0.24 10.19
C PRO A 110 -18.14 -0.07 8.80
N ALA A 111 -17.29 0.24 7.82
CA ALA A 111 -17.69 0.29 6.41
C ALA A 111 -18.18 -1.07 5.94
N ARG A 112 -19.20 -1.08 5.07
CA ARG A 112 -19.76 -2.31 4.53
C ARG A 112 -18.86 -2.88 3.43
N TYR A 113 -18.97 -4.20 3.23
CA TYR A 113 -18.16 -4.92 2.25
C TYR A 113 -18.32 -4.39 0.81
N HIS A 114 -19.52 -3.92 0.44
CA HIS A 114 -19.82 -3.41 -0.89
C HIS A 114 -19.61 -1.90 -1.05
N ASP A 115 -19.16 -1.20 0.00
CA ASP A 115 -18.81 0.21 -0.12
C ASP A 115 -17.57 0.35 -1.03
N PRO A 116 -17.51 1.38 -1.90
CA PRO A 116 -16.37 1.59 -2.80
C PRO A 116 -15.04 1.58 -2.05
N ILE A 117 -13.98 1.03 -2.64
CA ILE A 117 -12.65 0.96 -2.00
C ILE A 117 -12.07 2.36 -1.81
N ILE A 118 -12.27 3.24 -2.80
CA ILE A 118 -11.83 4.63 -2.80
C ILE A 118 -13.06 5.52 -2.72
N ILE A 119 -13.13 6.38 -1.70
CA ILE A 119 -14.22 7.36 -1.53
C ILE A 119 -13.58 8.71 -1.22
N VAL A 120 -14.06 9.77 -1.88
CA VAL A 120 -13.63 11.14 -1.65
C VAL A 120 -14.80 11.90 -1.00
N GLY A 121 -14.57 12.56 0.14
CA GLY A 121 -15.49 13.56 0.69
C GLY A 121 -16.43 13.12 1.83
N ALA A 122 -16.34 11.89 2.34
CA ALA A 122 -17.00 11.50 3.59
C ALA A 122 -16.04 11.71 4.79
N SER A 123 -16.59 11.90 6.01
CA SER A 123 -15.78 11.88 7.24
C SER A 123 -15.37 10.44 7.56
N GLU A 124 -14.44 9.94 6.77
CA GLU A 124 -13.88 8.61 6.90
C GLU A 124 -12.71 8.63 7.88
N MET A 125 -12.62 7.58 8.70
CA MET A 125 -11.44 7.34 9.51
C MET A 125 -10.92 5.94 9.22
N TYR A 126 -9.60 5.83 9.16
CA TYR A 126 -8.88 4.57 9.03
C TYR A 126 -8.12 4.33 10.31
N GLU A 127 -8.24 3.13 10.88
CA GLU A 127 -7.53 2.76 12.09
C GLU A 127 -6.99 1.32 11.99
N ALA A 128 -5.85 1.08 12.63
CA ALA A 128 -5.25 -0.26 12.66
C ALA A 128 -6.00 -1.16 13.65
N ARG A 129 -6.37 -2.36 13.20
CA ARG A 129 -7.00 -3.39 14.04
C ARG A 129 -6.33 -4.76 13.88
N CYS A 130 -6.38 -5.56 14.94
CA CYS A 130 -6.03 -6.98 14.86
C CYS A 130 -7.18 -7.76 14.21
N ARG A 131 -6.90 -9.01 13.79
CA ARG A 131 -7.90 -9.87 13.13
C ARG A 131 -9.20 -10.04 13.92
N LYS A 132 -9.14 -10.04 15.26
CA LYS A 132 -10.29 -10.22 16.15
C LYS A 132 -11.26 -9.03 16.13
N HIS A 133 -10.74 -7.81 15.99
CA HIS A 133 -11.52 -6.57 16.07
C HIS A 133 -11.80 -5.94 14.70
N HIS A 134 -11.27 -6.53 13.63
CA HIS A 134 -11.58 -6.10 12.26
C HIS A 134 -12.97 -6.60 11.88
N GLU A 135 -13.84 -5.66 11.52
CA GLU A 135 -15.24 -5.91 11.21
C GLU A 135 -15.58 -5.36 9.82
N VAL A 136 -16.21 -6.20 9.00
CA VAL A 136 -16.66 -5.84 7.65
C VAL A 136 -18.07 -6.41 7.46
N PRO A 137 -19.13 -5.66 7.81
CA PRO A 137 -20.51 -6.07 7.63
C PRO A 137 -20.82 -6.38 6.15
N ARG A 138 -21.60 -7.43 5.89
CA ARG A 138 -21.95 -7.92 4.53
C ARG A 138 -23.43 -7.74 4.19
N ASP A 139 -24.21 -7.30 5.16
CA ASP A 139 -25.64 -7.00 5.10
C ASP A 139 -25.95 -5.59 4.55
#